data_AF-A0A1F5Z4A3-F1
#
_entry.id   AF-A0A1F5Z4A3-F1
#
_cell.length_a   1.000
_cell.length_b   1.000
_cell.length_c   1.000
_cell.angle_alpha   90.00
_cell.angle_beta   90.00
_cell.angle_gamma   90.00
#
_symmetry.space_group_name_H-M   'P 1'
#
loop_
_entity.id
_entity.type
_entity.pdbx_description
1 polymer ?
#
loop_
_entity_poly.entity_id
_entity_poly.type
_entity_poly.pdbx_seq_one_letter_code
_entity_poly.pdbx_strand_id
1 'polypeptide(L)'
;MKLNLRPKAINLRKNGFSIKDIAKKLDISTSTASIWCRKTNLTSKQKKKLEIRKSRKLDKFLKMVQKQKLGRLKANNKIQGKAYKEIGNFSKRDLLIAGVALYWAEGFKHLAEKRIGFCNSDPAMIKFMINFLTSHFEVKTEEISPRLTINKSFKDREGDIIKFWSDYLKIPESQFTKSFYQKVKLVKVYEHPENYHGVLRIHVKKSSKLLLKMRGNIEGFKVYSFKN
;
A
#
# COMPACT_ATOMS: atom_id res chain seq x y z
N MET A 1 -51.79 -7.05 21.65
CA MET A 1 -52.37 -6.07 22.58
C MET A 1 -51.29 -5.11 23.10
N LYS A 2 -51.02 -3.99 22.39
CA LYS A 2 -50.06 -2.92 22.79
C LYS A 2 -50.77 -1.57 23.10
N LEU A 3 -52.09 -1.58 23.23
CA LEU A 3 -52.94 -0.37 23.30
C LEU A 3 -52.67 0.50 24.55
N ASN A 4 -52.30 -0.10 25.68
CA ASN A 4 -52.00 0.62 26.94
C ASN A 4 -50.63 1.34 26.97
N LEU A 5 -49.79 1.16 25.94
CA LEU A 5 -48.45 1.77 25.90
C LEU A 5 -48.43 3.11 25.15
N ARG A 6 -49.42 3.38 24.29
CA ARG A 6 -49.49 4.61 23.50
C ARG A 6 -49.64 5.88 24.35
N PRO A 7 -50.54 5.96 25.35
CA PRO A 7 -50.62 7.12 26.23
C PRO A 7 -49.31 7.33 27.02
N LYS A 8 -48.68 6.24 27.48
CA LYS A 8 -47.37 6.28 28.16
C LYS A 8 -46.27 6.83 27.24
N ALA A 9 -46.23 6.41 25.98
CA ALA A 9 -45.28 6.90 24.98
C ALA A 9 -45.43 8.41 24.73
N ILE A 10 -46.67 8.89 24.60
CA ILE A 10 -46.98 10.33 24.43
C ILE A 10 -46.54 11.13 25.66
N ASN A 11 -46.83 10.64 26.87
CA ASN A 11 -46.40 11.30 28.10
C ASN A 11 -44.87 11.39 28.21
N LEU A 12 -44.16 10.29 27.92
CA LEU A 12 -42.71 10.28 27.84
C LEU A 12 -42.19 11.28 26.79
N ARG A 13 -42.84 11.38 25.62
CA ARG A 13 -42.45 12.36 24.61
C ARG A 13 -42.65 13.80 25.08
N LYS A 14 -43.78 14.12 25.73
CA LYS A 14 -44.05 15.44 26.33
C LYS A 14 -42.99 15.83 27.36
N ASN A 15 -42.48 14.85 28.11
CA ASN A 15 -41.39 15.02 29.06
C ASN A 15 -39.99 15.15 28.41
N GLY A 16 -39.89 15.18 27.09
CA GLY A 16 -38.63 15.43 26.36
C GLY A 16 -37.81 14.18 26.04
N PHE A 17 -38.36 12.98 26.20
CA PHE A 17 -37.65 11.75 25.83
C PHE A 17 -37.53 11.60 24.31
N SER A 18 -36.41 11.02 23.84
CA SER A 18 -36.22 10.72 22.41
C SER A 18 -37.03 9.49 22.00
N ILE A 19 -37.38 9.37 20.71
CA ILE A 19 -38.09 8.19 20.18
C ILE A 19 -37.36 6.88 20.51
N LYS A 20 -36.01 6.88 20.45
CA LYS A 20 -35.19 5.71 20.81
C LYS A 20 -35.26 5.37 22.31
N ASP A 21 -35.28 6.38 23.19
CA ASP A 21 -35.42 6.12 24.63
C ASP A 21 -36.83 5.61 24.97
N ILE A 22 -37.87 6.12 24.29
CA ILE A 22 -39.26 5.67 24.46
C ILE A 22 -39.41 4.22 23.99
N ALA A 23 -38.90 3.90 22.80
CA ALA A 23 -38.88 2.56 22.25
C ALA A 23 -38.22 1.56 23.22
N LYS A 24 -37.04 1.92 23.76
CA LYS A 24 -36.33 1.09 24.74
C LYS A 24 -37.10 0.94 26.07
N LYS A 25 -37.68 2.02 26.59
CA LYS A 25 -38.39 2.01 27.89
C LYS A 25 -39.69 1.21 27.87
N LEU A 26 -40.38 1.19 26.73
CA LEU A 26 -41.67 0.51 26.58
C LEU A 26 -41.57 -0.83 25.85
N ASP A 27 -40.35 -1.26 25.52
CA ASP A 27 -40.05 -2.46 24.73
C ASP A 27 -40.89 -2.55 23.44
N ILE A 28 -40.87 -1.48 22.65
CA ILE A 28 -41.56 -1.38 21.36
C ILE A 28 -40.57 -1.02 20.25
N SER A 29 -40.94 -1.29 19.01
CA SER A 29 -40.11 -0.88 17.87
C SER A 29 -40.02 0.65 17.78
N THR A 30 -38.92 1.13 17.23
CA THR A 30 -38.69 2.56 16.96
C THR A 30 -39.73 3.13 16.00
N SER A 31 -40.19 2.33 15.02
CA SER A 31 -41.26 2.71 14.09
C SER A 31 -42.59 2.94 14.83
N THR A 32 -42.97 2.04 15.73
CA THR A 32 -44.19 2.20 16.55
C THR A 32 -44.10 3.44 17.46
N ALA A 33 -42.97 3.63 18.16
CA ALA A 33 -42.77 4.82 19.00
C ALA A 33 -42.82 6.13 18.18
N SER A 34 -42.26 6.13 16.97
CA SER A 34 -42.27 7.28 16.05
C SER A 34 -43.70 7.65 15.63
N ILE A 35 -44.48 6.65 15.19
CA ILE A 35 -45.88 6.85 14.77
C ILE A 35 -46.72 7.41 15.92
N TRP A 36 -46.61 6.84 17.11
CA TRP A 36 -47.39 7.26 18.28
C TRP A 36 -47.06 8.67 18.77
N CYS A 37 -45.80 9.07 18.65
CA CYS A 37 -45.31 10.37 19.11
C CYS A 37 -45.29 11.46 18.02
N ARG A 38 -45.72 11.16 16.78
CA ARG A 38 -45.63 12.07 15.63
C ARG A 38 -46.31 13.41 15.84
N LYS A 39 -47.45 13.42 16.55
CA LYS A 39 -48.25 14.63 16.84
C LYS A 39 -47.78 15.39 18.10
N THR A 40 -46.76 14.90 18.81
CA THR A 40 -46.29 15.52 20.06
C THR A 40 -45.07 16.41 19.80
N ASN A 41 -45.28 17.72 19.91
CA ASN A 41 -44.22 18.71 19.74
C ASN A 41 -43.35 18.81 21.00
N LEU A 42 -42.04 18.93 20.79
CA LEU A 42 -41.09 19.27 21.85
C LEU A 42 -40.86 20.78 21.90
N THR A 43 -40.63 21.29 23.10
CA THR A 43 -40.17 22.67 23.31
C THR A 43 -38.76 22.88 22.73
N SER A 44 -38.40 24.12 22.41
CA SER A 44 -37.06 24.48 21.92
C SER A 44 -35.95 24.05 22.91
N LYS A 45 -36.19 24.18 24.23
CA LYS A 45 -35.27 23.73 25.28
C LYS A 45 -35.07 22.21 25.26
N GLN A 46 -36.13 21.43 25.10
CA GLN A 46 -36.05 19.96 24.99
C GLN A 46 -35.37 19.51 23.70
N LYS A 47 -35.66 20.16 22.56
CA LYS A 47 -34.96 19.90 21.29
C LYS A 47 -33.45 20.16 21.43
N LYS A 48 -33.06 21.32 21.98
CA LYS A 48 -31.65 21.66 22.24
C LYS A 48 -30.96 20.65 23.16
N LYS A 49 -31.64 20.18 24.23
CA LYS A 49 -31.11 19.14 25.13
C LYS A 49 -30.86 17.82 24.41
N LEU A 50 -31.75 17.39 23.51
CA LEU A 50 -31.58 16.18 22.71
C LEU A 50 -30.43 16.31 21.69
N GLU A 51 -30.30 17.45 21.02
CA GLU A 51 -29.20 17.71 20.10
C GLU A 51 -27.83 17.73 20.80
N ILE A 52 -27.72 18.40 21.96
CA ILE A 52 -26.48 18.37 22.77
C ILE A 52 -26.13 16.93 23.18
N ARG A 53 -27.12 16.12 23.59
CA ARG A 53 -26.89 14.71 23.93
C ARG A 53 -26.45 13.89 22.71
N LYS A 54 -26.96 14.18 21.52
CA LYS A 54 -26.57 13.52 20.27
C LYS A 54 -25.14 13.89 19.87
N SER A 55 -24.79 15.18 19.92
CA SER A 55 -23.43 15.69 19.70
C SER A 55 -22.43 15.05 20.67
N ARG A 56 -22.70 15.05 21.97
CA ARG A 56 -21.81 14.40 22.96
C ARG A 56 -21.58 12.91 22.69
N LYS A 57 -22.62 12.19 22.22
CA LYS A 57 -22.49 10.77 21.83
C LYS A 57 -21.61 10.60 20.59
N LEU A 58 -21.78 11.48 19.61
CA LEU A 58 -20.94 11.51 18.41
C LEU A 58 -19.48 11.80 18.79
N ASP A 59 -19.23 12.82 19.61
CA ASP A 59 -17.87 13.16 20.07
C ASP A 59 -17.21 11.99 20.79
N LYS A 60 -17.95 11.31 21.69
CA LYS A 60 -17.45 10.12 22.39
C LYS A 60 -17.13 8.98 21.41
N PHE A 61 -17.99 8.76 20.42
CA PHE A 61 -17.75 7.75 19.38
C PHE A 61 -16.50 8.09 18.55
N LEU A 62 -16.37 9.33 18.08
CA LEU A 62 -15.20 9.78 17.31
C LEU A 62 -13.91 9.66 18.13
N LYS A 63 -13.92 10.05 19.41
CA LYS A 63 -12.77 9.85 20.33
C LYS A 63 -12.41 8.38 20.49
N MET A 64 -13.39 7.49 20.58
CA MET A 64 -13.16 6.05 20.66
C MET A 64 -12.54 5.50 19.37
N VAL A 65 -13.08 5.89 18.20
CA VAL A 65 -12.53 5.49 16.89
C VAL A 65 -11.11 5.99 16.73
N GLN A 66 -10.83 7.23 17.10
CA GLN A 66 -9.48 7.81 17.06
C GLN A 66 -8.53 7.06 18.01
N LYS A 67 -8.95 6.75 19.25
CA LYS A 67 -8.17 5.96 20.20
C LYS A 67 -7.87 4.56 19.64
N GLN A 68 -8.84 3.91 19.01
CA GLN A 68 -8.63 2.60 18.38
C GLN A 68 -7.67 2.70 17.19
N LYS A 69 -7.80 3.72 16.33
CA LYS A 69 -6.88 3.97 15.22
C LYS A 69 -5.45 4.17 15.73
N LEU A 70 -5.26 5.02 16.74
CA LEU A 70 -3.95 5.26 17.35
C LEU A 70 -3.39 4.00 18.03
N GLY A 71 -4.23 3.22 18.71
CA GLY A 71 -3.84 1.94 19.30
C GLY A 71 -3.34 0.96 18.26
N ARG A 72 -4.05 0.82 17.13
CA ARG A 72 -3.62 0.01 15.98
C ARG A 72 -2.31 0.49 15.37
N LEU A 73 -2.17 1.81 15.14
CA LEU A 73 -0.94 2.38 14.62
C LEU A 73 0.25 2.09 15.54
N LYS A 74 0.09 2.26 16.86
CA LYS A 74 1.16 1.94 17.82
C LYS A 74 1.52 0.45 17.81
N ALA A 75 0.52 -0.44 17.77
CA ALA A 75 0.76 -1.88 17.69
C ALA A 75 1.48 -2.26 16.39
N ASN A 76 1.04 -1.72 15.25
CA ASN A 76 1.66 -1.94 13.95
C ASN A 76 3.12 -1.45 13.95
N ASN A 77 3.37 -0.22 14.43
CA ASN A 77 4.72 0.33 14.52
C ASN A 77 5.63 -0.50 15.43
N LYS A 78 5.09 -1.08 16.52
CA LYS A 78 5.86 -1.97 17.40
C LYS A 78 6.25 -3.27 16.68
N ILE A 79 5.34 -3.87 15.92
CA ILE A 79 5.61 -5.09 15.14
C ILE A 79 6.62 -4.79 14.04
N GLN A 80 6.37 -3.74 13.24
CA GLN A 80 7.27 -3.31 12.16
C GLN A 80 8.66 -2.95 12.69
N GLY A 81 8.74 -2.25 13.81
CA GLY A 81 10.02 -1.88 14.42
C GLY A 81 10.80 -3.07 14.98
N LYS A 82 10.13 -4.16 15.39
CA LYS A 82 10.80 -5.42 15.73
C LYS A 82 11.32 -6.13 14.49
N ALA A 83 10.46 -6.35 13.49
CA ALA A 83 10.81 -7.00 12.24
C ALA A 83 11.94 -6.25 11.49
N TYR A 84 11.95 -4.92 11.55
CA TYR A 84 13.02 -4.09 10.99
C TYR A 84 14.41 -4.47 11.56
N LYS A 85 14.48 -4.78 12.86
CA LYS A 85 15.73 -5.16 13.53
C LYS A 85 16.15 -6.61 13.25
N GLU A 86 15.22 -7.47 12.81
CA GLU A 86 15.51 -8.88 12.50
C GLU A 86 16.40 -9.03 11.26
N ILE A 87 16.31 -8.10 10.29
CA ILE A 87 17.11 -8.14 9.06
C ILE A 87 18.59 -7.83 9.33
N GLY A 88 18.88 -6.83 10.16
CA GLY A 88 20.25 -6.43 10.48
C GLY A 88 21.10 -6.04 9.27
N ASN A 89 22.42 -6.23 9.39
CA ASN A 89 23.37 -6.01 8.30
C ASN A 89 23.54 -7.27 7.45
N PHE A 90 23.58 -7.11 6.14
CA PHE A 90 23.79 -8.23 5.22
C PHE A 90 25.24 -8.69 5.24
N SER A 91 25.46 -9.97 5.50
CA SER A 91 26.74 -10.62 5.16
C SER A 91 26.85 -10.79 3.63
N LYS A 92 28.05 -11.15 3.15
CA LYS A 92 28.26 -11.51 1.73
C LYS A 92 27.35 -12.66 1.30
N ARG A 93 27.06 -13.60 2.21
CA ARG A 93 26.18 -14.74 1.93
C ARG A 93 24.72 -14.31 1.86
N ASP A 94 24.27 -13.42 2.75
CA ASP A 94 22.90 -12.92 2.74
C ASP A 94 22.62 -12.15 1.44
N LEU A 95 23.59 -11.31 1.01
CA LEU A 95 23.48 -10.57 -0.25
C LEU A 95 23.41 -11.52 -1.46
N LEU A 96 24.22 -12.59 -1.47
CA LEU A 96 24.15 -13.62 -2.50
C LEU A 96 22.77 -14.29 -2.54
N ILE A 97 22.28 -14.78 -1.40
CA ILE A 97 21.01 -15.50 -1.30
C ILE A 97 19.85 -14.58 -1.72
N ALA A 98 19.78 -13.36 -1.18
CA ALA A 98 18.74 -12.40 -1.52
C ALA A 98 18.82 -11.93 -2.99
N GLY A 99 20.03 -11.69 -3.51
CA GLY A 99 20.26 -11.32 -4.90
C GLY A 99 19.79 -12.40 -5.89
N VAL A 100 20.13 -13.66 -5.60
CA VAL A 100 19.72 -14.82 -6.39
C VAL A 100 18.21 -15.03 -6.32
N ALA A 101 17.62 -14.97 -5.12
CA ALA A 101 16.18 -15.13 -4.94
C ALA A 101 15.41 -14.03 -5.69
N LEU A 102 15.87 -12.78 -5.60
CA LEU A 102 15.24 -11.66 -6.28
C LEU A 102 15.37 -11.77 -7.81
N TYR A 103 16.53 -12.18 -8.32
CA TYR A 103 16.68 -12.44 -9.75
C TYR A 103 15.79 -13.61 -10.20
N TRP A 104 15.66 -14.65 -9.36
CA TRP A 104 14.77 -15.76 -9.67
C TRP A 104 13.30 -15.32 -9.75
N ALA A 105 12.87 -14.37 -8.93
CA ALA A 105 11.53 -13.79 -9.01
C ALA A 105 11.36 -12.88 -10.25
N GLU A 106 12.19 -11.84 -10.37
CA GLU A 106 11.95 -10.68 -11.26
C GLU A 106 12.94 -10.58 -12.45
N GLY A 107 14.00 -11.37 -12.43
CA GLY A 107 15.01 -11.41 -13.50
C GLY A 107 14.50 -12.05 -14.78
N PHE A 108 15.15 -11.75 -15.89
CA PHE A 108 14.87 -12.34 -17.19
C PHE A 108 15.40 -13.77 -17.25
N LYS A 109 14.47 -14.68 -17.53
CA LYS A 109 14.69 -16.14 -17.45
C LYS A 109 14.38 -16.86 -18.77
N HIS A 110 14.02 -16.14 -19.82
CA HIS A 110 13.73 -16.76 -21.12
C HIS A 110 14.98 -17.48 -21.65
N LEU A 111 14.81 -18.65 -22.28
CA LEU A 111 15.92 -19.47 -22.77
C LEU A 111 16.82 -18.73 -23.78
N ALA A 112 16.20 -17.92 -24.64
CA ALA A 112 16.90 -17.11 -25.63
C ALA A 112 17.65 -15.89 -25.06
N GLU A 113 17.52 -15.60 -23.75
CA GLU A 113 18.25 -14.51 -23.12
C GLU A 113 19.75 -14.83 -23.08
N LYS A 114 20.58 -13.87 -23.51
CA LYS A 114 22.05 -14.02 -23.62
C LYS A 114 22.81 -13.16 -22.63
N ARG A 115 22.11 -12.35 -21.84
CA ARG A 115 22.69 -11.42 -20.86
C ARG A 115 21.81 -11.32 -19.62
N ILE A 116 22.41 -10.94 -18.50
CA ILE A 116 21.67 -10.60 -17.30
C ILE A 116 20.71 -9.45 -17.64
N GLY A 117 19.44 -9.62 -17.25
CA GLY A 117 18.42 -8.60 -17.36
C GLY A 117 17.45 -8.68 -16.20
N PHE A 118 16.99 -7.51 -15.77
CA PHE A 118 16.10 -7.37 -14.62
C PHE A 118 15.19 -6.17 -14.87
N CYS A 119 13.94 -6.22 -14.40
CA CYS A 119 13.06 -5.05 -14.45
C CYS A 119 12.15 -4.97 -13.24
N ASN A 120 11.90 -3.74 -12.78
CA ASN A 120 10.94 -3.47 -11.73
C ASN A 120 10.52 -1.99 -11.75
N SER A 121 9.38 -1.68 -11.16
CA SER A 121 8.95 -0.30 -10.91
C SER A 121 9.44 0.27 -9.58
N ASP A 122 9.77 -0.58 -8.60
CA ASP A 122 10.31 -0.17 -7.32
C ASP A 122 11.79 0.24 -7.45
N PRO A 123 12.15 1.51 -7.15
CA PRO A 123 13.53 1.96 -7.23
C PRO A 123 14.49 1.21 -6.31
N ALA A 124 14.07 0.86 -5.10
CA ALA A 124 14.91 0.16 -4.14
C ALA A 124 15.26 -1.26 -4.64
N MET A 125 14.34 -1.94 -5.33
CA MET A 125 14.61 -3.25 -5.93
C MET A 125 15.64 -3.15 -7.06
N ILE A 126 15.54 -2.15 -7.93
CA ILE A 126 16.53 -1.91 -8.98
C ILE A 126 17.89 -1.61 -8.37
N LYS A 127 17.96 -0.71 -7.38
CA LYS A 127 19.21 -0.33 -6.72
C LYS A 127 19.85 -1.51 -6.00
N PHE A 128 19.06 -2.33 -5.33
CA PHE A 128 19.54 -3.56 -4.70
C PHE A 128 20.13 -4.52 -5.74
N MET A 129 19.43 -4.74 -6.86
CA MET A 129 19.92 -5.62 -7.93
C MET A 129 21.24 -5.09 -8.52
N ILE A 130 21.35 -3.78 -8.77
CA ILE A 130 22.60 -3.17 -9.23
C ILE A 130 23.71 -3.39 -8.20
N ASN A 131 23.45 -3.12 -6.91
CA ASN A 131 24.43 -3.33 -5.84
C ASN A 131 24.87 -4.80 -5.71
N PHE A 132 23.95 -5.75 -5.89
CA PHE A 132 24.28 -7.16 -5.92
C PHE A 132 25.17 -7.52 -7.11
N LEU A 133 24.84 -7.03 -8.31
CA LEU A 133 25.63 -7.27 -9.53
C LEU A 133 27.03 -6.65 -9.42
N THR A 134 27.16 -5.44 -8.89
CA THR A 134 28.47 -4.78 -8.71
C THR A 134 29.29 -5.43 -7.60
N SER A 135 28.67 -5.79 -6.47
CA SER A 135 29.40 -6.30 -5.30
C SER A 135 29.72 -7.79 -5.37
N HIS A 136 28.87 -8.60 -6.02
CA HIS A 136 29.04 -10.06 -6.08
C HIS A 136 29.52 -10.57 -7.45
N PHE A 137 29.12 -9.91 -8.53
CA PHE A 137 29.55 -10.26 -9.89
C PHE A 137 30.57 -9.28 -10.49
N GLU A 138 30.99 -8.27 -9.74
CA GLU A 138 32.01 -7.30 -10.15
C GLU A 138 31.65 -6.57 -11.45
N VAL A 139 30.35 -6.47 -11.74
CA VAL A 139 29.83 -5.72 -12.89
C VAL A 139 30.15 -4.24 -12.69
N LYS A 140 30.70 -3.59 -13.71
CA LYS A 140 30.95 -2.16 -13.66
C LYS A 140 29.70 -1.37 -14.04
N THR A 141 29.52 -0.18 -13.47
CA THR A 141 28.33 0.65 -13.70
C THR A 141 28.16 1.02 -15.18
N GLU A 142 29.24 1.22 -15.93
CA GLU A 142 29.25 1.50 -17.37
C GLU A 142 28.76 0.32 -18.24
N GLU A 143 28.78 -0.89 -17.69
CA GLU A 143 28.27 -2.10 -18.33
C GLU A 143 26.76 -2.23 -18.19
N ILE A 144 26.15 -1.46 -17.29
CA ILE A 144 24.70 -1.42 -17.08
C ILE A 144 24.07 -0.54 -18.16
N SER A 145 23.04 -1.09 -18.80
CA SER A 145 22.28 -0.44 -19.85
C SER A 145 20.82 -0.34 -19.42
N PRO A 146 20.41 0.80 -18.84
CA PRO A 146 19.03 1.03 -18.46
C PRO A 146 18.15 1.29 -19.69
N ARG A 147 16.89 0.91 -19.58
CA ARG A 147 15.84 1.23 -20.53
C ARG A 147 14.58 1.57 -19.76
N LEU A 148 14.14 2.82 -19.88
CA LEU A 148 12.88 3.24 -19.28
C LEU A 148 11.71 2.66 -20.07
N THR A 149 10.73 2.13 -19.34
CA THR A 149 9.44 1.72 -19.88
C THR A 149 8.34 2.51 -19.21
N ILE A 150 7.60 3.30 -19.99
CA ILE A 150 6.52 4.16 -19.49
C ILE A 150 5.26 4.01 -20.31
N ASN A 151 4.10 4.30 -19.71
CA ASN A 151 2.87 4.41 -20.46
C ASN A 151 2.93 5.62 -21.40
N LYS A 152 2.34 5.51 -22.59
CA LYS A 152 2.30 6.60 -23.58
C LYS A 152 1.68 7.89 -23.02
N SER A 153 0.75 7.81 -22.07
CA SER A 153 0.15 8.98 -21.39
C SER A 153 1.16 9.81 -20.58
N PHE A 154 2.29 9.23 -20.17
CA PHE A 154 3.35 9.92 -19.44
C PHE A 154 4.56 10.26 -20.32
N LYS A 155 4.40 10.25 -21.65
CA LYS A 155 5.51 10.52 -22.60
C LYS A 155 6.18 11.87 -22.31
N ASP A 156 5.41 12.90 -22.00
CA ASP A 156 5.94 14.25 -21.78
C ASP A 156 6.81 14.36 -20.50
N ARG A 157 6.72 13.37 -19.60
CA ARG A 157 7.52 13.28 -18.37
C ARG A 157 8.75 12.39 -18.49
N GLU A 158 9.05 11.90 -19.69
CA GLU A 158 10.17 10.97 -19.91
C GLU A 158 11.50 11.53 -19.38
N GLY A 159 11.81 12.79 -19.67
CA GLY A 159 13.05 13.44 -19.22
C GLY A 159 13.17 13.48 -17.70
N ASP A 160 12.11 13.91 -17.00
CA ASP A 160 12.08 13.97 -15.53
C ASP A 160 12.26 12.58 -14.89
N ILE A 161 11.64 11.56 -15.50
CA ILE A 161 11.73 10.19 -15.00
C ILE A 161 13.12 9.61 -15.23
N ILE A 162 13.73 9.84 -16.40
CA ILE A 162 15.12 9.45 -16.67
C ILE A 162 16.06 10.14 -15.68
N LYS A 163 15.90 11.45 -15.46
CA LYS A 163 16.68 12.21 -14.49
C LYS A 163 16.56 11.64 -13.08
N PHE A 164 15.34 11.33 -12.63
CA PHE A 164 15.12 10.67 -11.34
C PHE A 164 15.92 9.36 -11.22
N TRP A 165 15.84 8.49 -12.23
CA TRP A 165 16.56 7.22 -12.21
C TRP A 165 18.08 7.40 -12.26
N SER A 166 18.55 8.35 -13.07
CA SER A 166 19.95 8.74 -13.16
C SER A 166 20.48 9.20 -11.80
N ASP A 167 19.77 10.12 -11.14
CA ASP A 167 20.15 10.67 -9.84
C ASP A 167 20.10 9.64 -8.72
N TYR A 168 19.10 8.76 -8.73
CA TYR A 168 18.89 7.74 -7.70
C TYR A 168 19.90 6.59 -7.79
N LEU A 169 20.23 6.17 -9.02
CA LEU A 169 21.15 5.05 -9.30
C LEU A 169 22.59 5.48 -9.53
N LYS A 170 22.86 6.79 -9.68
CA LYS A 170 24.16 7.35 -10.06
C LYS A 170 24.67 6.79 -11.39
N ILE A 171 23.77 6.68 -12.37
CA ILE A 171 24.06 6.25 -13.75
C ILE A 171 23.80 7.44 -14.67
N PRO A 172 24.79 7.91 -15.45
CA PRO A 172 24.60 8.99 -16.42
C PRO A 172 23.41 8.77 -17.35
N GLU A 173 22.66 9.84 -17.64
CA GLU A 173 21.53 9.82 -18.58
C GLU A 173 21.94 9.30 -19.96
N SER A 174 23.19 9.53 -20.38
CA SER A 174 23.75 9.04 -21.65
C SER A 174 23.84 7.51 -21.76
N GLN A 175 23.78 6.77 -20.64
CA GLN A 175 23.71 5.31 -20.66
C GLN A 175 22.29 4.77 -20.89
N PHE A 176 21.25 5.61 -20.74
CA PHE A 176 19.88 5.19 -20.94
C PHE A 176 19.60 4.97 -22.42
N THR A 177 19.12 3.77 -22.74
CA THR A 177 18.71 3.43 -24.10
C THR A 177 17.31 3.95 -24.40
N LYS A 178 16.97 4.00 -25.69
CA LYS A 178 15.66 4.47 -26.18
C LYS A 178 14.51 3.85 -25.38
N SER A 179 13.73 4.70 -24.74
CA SER A 179 12.58 4.30 -23.93
C SER A 179 11.56 3.49 -24.73
N PHE A 180 10.80 2.67 -24.01
CA PHE A 180 9.69 1.91 -24.55
C PHE A 180 8.36 2.47 -24.06
N TYR A 181 7.47 2.82 -24.98
CA TYR A 181 6.14 3.33 -24.64
C TYR A 181 5.09 2.23 -24.73
N GLN A 182 4.49 1.90 -23.60
CA GLN A 182 3.36 0.98 -23.55
C GLN A 182 2.07 1.69 -23.98
N LYS A 183 1.34 1.10 -24.94
CA LYS A 183 0.06 1.60 -25.46
C LYS A 183 -1.14 0.98 -24.73
N VAL A 184 -1.04 0.75 -23.42
CA VAL A 184 -2.12 0.15 -22.62
C VAL A 184 -2.98 1.27 -22.03
N LYS A 185 -4.30 1.15 -22.06
CA LYS A 185 -5.19 2.07 -21.33
C LYS A 185 -4.99 1.87 -19.83
N LEU A 186 -4.61 2.94 -19.13
CA LEU A 186 -4.51 2.89 -17.67
C LEU A 186 -5.92 2.85 -17.07
N VAL A 187 -6.25 1.73 -16.42
CA VAL A 187 -7.50 1.61 -15.63
C VAL A 187 -7.30 2.21 -14.24
N LYS A 188 -6.05 2.27 -13.75
CA LYS A 188 -5.70 2.81 -12.44
C LYS A 188 -5.59 4.33 -12.51
N VAL A 189 -6.40 5.02 -11.70
CA VAL A 189 -6.21 6.43 -11.37
C VAL A 189 -5.16 6.49 -10.27
N TYR A 190 -4.02 7.13 -10.53
CA TYR A 190 -3.01 7.37 -9.52
C TYR A 190 -3.45 8.58 -8.68
N GLU A 191 -3.53 8.43 -7.36
CA GLU A 191 -3.79 9.56 -6.45
C GLU A 191 -2.67 10.62 -6.52
N HIS A 192 -1.45 10.16 -6.81
CA HIS A 192 -0.23 10.97 -6.90
C HIS A 192 0.55 10.65 -8.19
N PRO A 193 0.08 11.10 -9.37
CA PRO A 193 0.74 10.81 -10.64
C PRO A 193 2.19 11.29 -10.69
N GLU A 194 2.57 12.32 -9.94
CA GLU A 194 3.94 12.83 -9.79
C GLU A 194 4.93 11.74 -9.31
N ASN A 195 4.47 10.79 -8.49
CA ASN A 195 5.29 9.70 -7.95
C ASN A 195 5.44 8.52 -8.94
N TYR A 196 4.90 8.65 -10.15
CA TYR A 196 5.08 7.67 -11.20
C TYR A 196 6.46 7.79 -11.85
N HIS A 197 7.31 6.79 -11.61
CA HIS A 197 8.66 6.68 -12.19
C HIS A 197 8.77 5.61 -13.29
N GLY A 198 7.65 5.05 -13.74
CA GLY A 198 7.65 3.97 -14.74
C GLY A 198 8.28 2.68 -14.26
N VAL A 199 8.58 1.80 -15.21
CA VAL A 199 9.30 0.54 -15.00
C VAL A 199 10.69 0.71 -15.58
N LEU A 200 11.73 0.48 -14.78
CA LEU A 200 13.10 0.48 -15.27
C LEU A 200 13.51 -0.96 -15.58
N ARG A 201 13.99 -1.17 -16.80
CA ARG A 201 14.69 -2.38 -17.20
C ARG A 201 16.18 -2.10 -17.18
N ILE A 202 16.97 -3.01 -16.63
CA ILE A 202 18.43 -2.99 -16.73
C ILE A 202 18.89 -4.25 -17.46
N HIS A 203 19.92 -4.09 -18.29
CA HIS A 203 20.69 -5.20 -18.84
C HIS A 203 22.18 -4.97 -18.58
N VAL A 204 22.92 -6.05 -18.37
CA VAL A 204 24.39 -5.98 -18.28
C VAL A 204 24.99 -6.35 -19.63
N LYS A 205 25.81 -5.47 -20.21
CA LYS A 205 26.52 -5.73 -21.48
C LYS A 205 27.47 -6.93 -21.32
N LYS A 206 27.63 -7.72 -22.39
CA LYS A 206 28.59 -8.86 -22.47
C LYS A 206 28.55 -9.84 -21.27
N SER A 207 27.38 -10.06 -20.66
CA SER A 207 27.23 -10.79 -19.40
C SER A 207 26.76 -12.26 -19.54
N SER A 208 27.04 -12.91 -20.67
CA SER A 208 26.59 -14.30 -20.91
C SER A 208 27.12 -15.29 -19.88
N LYS A 209 28.41 -15.19 -19.53
CA LYS A 209 29.03 -16.02 -18.47
C LYS A 209 28.39 -15.75 -17.10
N LEU A 210 28.10 -14.49 -16.79
CA LEU A 210 27.43 -14.12 -15.53
C LEU A 210 25.99 -14.63 -15.47
N LEU A 211 25.27 -14.63 -16.60
CA LEU A 211 23.93 -15.22 -16.68
C LEU A 211 23.97 -16.73 -16.42
N LEU A 212 24.97 -17.45 -16.96
CA LEU A 212 25.16 -18.87 -16.65
C LEU A 212 25.48 -19.09 -15.17
N LYS A 213 26.36 -18.26 -14.58
CA LYS A 213 26.63 -18.29 -13.13
C LYS A 213 25.37 -18.04 -12.31
N MET A 214 24.54 -17.06 -12.70
CA MET A 214 23.26 -16.78 -12.05
C MET A 214 22.31 -17.98 -12.13
N ARG A 215 22.19 -18.63 -13.30
CA ARG A 215 21.37 -19.85 -13.46
C ARG A 215 21.86 -20.96 -12.53
N GLY A 216 23.17 -21.19 -12.46
CA GLY A 216 23.76 -22.15 -11.52
C GLY A 216 23.46 -21.81 -10.05
N ASN A 217 23.58 -20.53 -9.68
CA ASN A 217 23.22 -20.08 -8.34
C ASN A 217 21.73 -20.32 -8.01
N ILE A 218 20.82 -20.13 -8.98
CA ILE A 218 19.39 -20.41 -8.81
C ILE A 218 19.14 -21.90 -8.57
N GLU A 219 19.78 -22.78 -9.35
CA GLU A 219 19.65 -24.23 -9.12
C GLU A 219 20.20 -24.63 -7.75
N GLY A 220 21.32 -24.04 -7.33
CA GLY A 220 21.84 -24.20 -5.98
C GLY A 220 20.82 -23.73 -4.92
N PHE A 221 20.25 -22.53 -5.07
CA PHE A 221 19.24 -22.00 -4.16
C PHE A 221 18.08 -22.96 -4.00
N LYS A 222 17.51 -23.47 -5.10
CA LYS A 222 16.39 -24.43 -5.07
C LYS A 222 16.76 -25.71 -4.32
N VAL A 223 17.95 -26.27 -4.55
CA VAL A 223 18.35 -27.53 -3.91
C VAL A 223 18.57 -27.34 -2.41
N TYR A 224 19.22 -26.25 -1.99
CA TYR A 224 19.59 -26.04 -0.60
C TYR A 224 18.48 -25.40 0.24
N SER A 225 17.49 -24.73 -0.37
CA SER A 225 16.40 -24.08 0.37
C SER A 225 15.43 -25.06 1.05
N PHE A 226 15.41 -26.33 0.62
CA PHE A 226 14.51 -27.36 1.15
C PHE A 226 15.20 -28.42 2.01
N LYS A 227 16.51 -28.29 2.25
CA LYS A 227 17.31 -29.29 2.98
C LYS A 227 17.30 -29.13 4.51
N ASN A 228 16.29 -28.46 5.05
CA ASN A 228 16.14 -28.27 6.50
C ASN A 228 15.38 -29.43 7.14
#